data_AF-A0A194REL8-F1
#
_entry.id   AF-A0A194REL8-F1
#
_cell.length_a   1.000
_cell.length_b   1.000
_cell.length_c   1.000
_cell.angle_alpha   90.00
_cell.angle_beta   90.00
_cell.angle_gamma   90.00
#
_symmetry.space_group_name_H-M   'P 1'
#
loop_
_entity.id
_entity.type
_entity.pdbx_description
1 polymer ?
#
loop_
_entity_poly.entity_id
_entity_poly.type
_entity_poly.pdbx_seq_one_letter_code
_entity_poly.pdbx_strand_id
1 'polypeptide(L)'
;MTGRRPGIYWLICWKYLSPLAMLCILISSFAELAVGGAGYDAWIASEGDTERKSWPVWAVLLVVVLVLASVLWIPGLAICRYFGIPIIDDEERAWFPADDLRDFHGIEPRPVSNLETLLFCTRPDGTEGCCWPGCCETDDEE
;
A
#
# COMPACT_ATOMS: atom_id res chain seq x y z
N MET A 1 10.81 -8.48 -15.17
CA MET A 1 11.98 -7.74 -15.74
C MET A 1 13.29 -8.53 -15.67
N THR A 2 13.66 -9.13 -14.53
CA THR A 2 14.91 -9.91 -14.40
C THR A 2 14.79 -11.38 -14.79
N GLY A 3 13.61 -11.84 -15.23
CA GLY A 3 13.31 -13.24 -15.57
C GLY A 3 13.29 -14.21 -14.38
N ARG A 4 13.70 -13.78 -13.18
CA ARG A 4 13.79 -14.60 -11.96
C ARG A 4 12.75 -14.18 -10.93
N ARG A 5 12.22 -15.15 -10.19
CA ARG A 5 11.32 -14.91 -9.06
C ARG A 5 12.08 -14.31 -7.87
N PRO A 6 11.53 -13.30 -7.18
CA PRO A 6 12.09 -12.80 -5.93
C PRO A 6 12.26 -13.92 -4.89
N GLY A 7 13.28 -13.81 -4.05
CA GLY A 7 13.48 -14.74 -2.93
C GLY A 7 12.44 -14.54 -1.83
N ILE A 8 12.31 -15.54 -0.95
CA ILE A 8 11.30 -15.55 0.12
C ILE A 8 11.38 -14.33 1.04
N TYR A 9 12.60 -13.85 1.33
CA TYR A 9 12.84 -12.65 2.12
C TYR A 9 12.08 -11.43 1.56
N TRP A 10 12.16 -11.20 0.25
CA TRP A 10 11.50 -10.08 -0.40
C TRP A 10 9.98 -10.21 -0.39
N LEU A 11 9.46 -11.43 -0.61
CA LEU A 11 8.03 -11.70 -0.56
C LEU A 11 7.45 -11.42 0.84
N ILE A 12 8.14 -11.82 1.91
CA ILE A 12 7.73 -11.53 3.29
C ILE A 12 7.74 -10.02 3.53
N CYS A 13 8.81 -9.34 3.09
CA CYS A 13 8.96 -7.91 3.27
C CYS A 13 7.82 -7.12 2.61
N TRP A 14 7.44 -7.48 1.38
CA TRP A 14 6.40 -6.78 0.64
C TRP A 14 4.99 -7.10 1.11
N LYS A 15 4.66 -8.39 1.34
CA LYS A 15 3.29 -8.79 1.65
C LYS A 15 2.90 -8.53 3.11
N TYR A 16 3.85 -8.58 4.04
CA TYR A 16 3.54 -8.49 5.48
C TYR A 16 4.30 -7.38 6.19
N LEU A 17 5.63 -7.37 6.09
CA LEU A 17 6.42 -6.49 6.95
C LEU A 17 6.20 -5.01 6.65
N SER A 18 6.22 -4.63 5.37
CA SER A 18 6.02 -3.24 4.95
C SER A 18 4.61 -2.75 5.27
N PRO A 19 3.52 -3.45 4.90
CA PRO A 19 2.16 -3.04 5.29
C PRO A 19 1.98 -2.95 6.81
N LEU A 20 2.53 -3.90 7.57
CA LEU A 20 2.45 -3.89 9.03
C LEU A 20 3.21 -2.69 9.62
N ALA A 21 4.43 -2.42 9.16
CA ALA A 21 5.22 -1.29 9.63
C ALA A 21 4.53 0.04 9.34
N MET A 22 3.99 0.20 8.12
CA MET A 22 3.23 1.40 7.74
C MET A 22 1.99 1.58 8.61
N LEU A 23 1.25 0.50 8.88
CA LEU A 23 0.08 0.53 9.75
C LEU A 23 0.46 0.88 11.20
N CYS A 24 1.53 0.29 11.73
CA CYS A 24 2.03 0.59 13.08
C CYS A 24 2.39 2.07 13.23
N ILE A 25 3.11 2.65 12.28
CA ILE A 25 3.48 4.07 12.32
C ILE A 25 2.21 4.93 12.26
N LEU A 26 1.28 4.62 11.35
CA LEU A 26 0.03 5.36 11.22
C LEU A 26 -0.80 5.34 12.50
N ILE A 27 -0.96 4.18 13.13
CA ILE A 27 -1.67 4.02 14.41
C ILE A 27 -0.96 4.81 15.51
N SER A 28 0.38 4.74 15.58
CA SER A 28 1.17 5.51 16.55
C SER A 28 0.94 7.01 16.38
N SER A 29 0.95 7.51 15.13
CA SER A 29 0.68 8.92 14.84
C SER A 29 -0.71 9.35 15.28
N PHE A 30 -1.74 8.52 15.07
CA PHE A 30 -3.09 8.81 15.56
C PHE A 30 -3.17 8.76 17.09
N ALA A 31 -2.49 7.82 17.74
CA ALA A 31 -2.45 7.73 19.19
C ALA A 31 -1.77 8.95 19.82
N GLU A 32 -0.63 9.39 19.28
CA GLU A 32 0.05 10.62 19.72
C GLU A 32 -0.83 11.85 19.54
N LEU A 33 -1.54 11.95 18.41
CA LEU A 33 -2.46 13.06 18.17
C LEU A 33 -3.65 13.05 19.16
N ALA A 34 -4.16 11.87 19.50
CA ALA A 34 -5.27 11.72 20.44
C ALA A 34 -4.89 12.07 21.89
N VAL A 35 -3.65 11.75 22.31
CA VAL A 35 -3.17 12.00 23.68
C VAL A 35 -2.57 13.40 23.83
N GLY A 36 -1.71 13.81 22.90
CA GLY A 36 -0.93 15.05 22.99
C GLY A 36 -1.58 16.27 22.32
N GLY A 37 -2.61 16.07 21.51
CA GLY A 37 -3.29 17.12 20.76
C GLY A 37 -2.41 17.81 19.71
N ALA A 38 -3.03 18.66 18.89
CA ALA A 38 -2.32 19.50 17.93
C ALA A 38 -1.82 20.79 18.61
N GLY A 39 -0.50 20.93 18.74
CA GLY A 39 0.13 22.14 19.28
C GLY A 39 1.48 22.43 18.63
N TYR A 40 2.07 23.56 19.00
CA TYR A 40 3.40 23.98 18.60
C TYR A 40 4.13 24.63 19.77
N ASP A 41 5.44 24.47 19.80
CA ASP A 41 6.28 25.04 20.85
C ASP A 41 6.64 26.48 20.45
N ALA A 42 6.20 27.45 21.26
CA ALA A 42 6.37 28.88 21.01
C ALA A 42 7.42 29.46 21.96
N TRP A 43 8.47 30.06 21.40
CA TRP A 43 9.51 30.73 22.20
C TRP A 43 8.97 32.01 22.84
N ILE A 44 9.14 32.15 24.15
CA ILE A 44 8.72 33.33 24.90
C ILE A 44 9.96 34.01 25.47
N ALA A 45 10.35 35.13 24.86
CA ALA A 45 11.56 35.87 25.20
C ALA A 45 11.58 36.39 26.65
N SER A 46 10.43 36.56 27.30
CA SER A 46 10.34 36.99 28.70
C SER A 46 10.62 35.88 29.70
N GLU A 47 10.28 34.63 29.38
CA GLU A 47 10.52 33.46 30.22
C GLU A 47 11.91 32.86 29.93
N GLY A 48 12.43 33.10 28.72
CA GLY A 48 13.65 32.44 28.23
C GLY A 48 13.45 30.95 27.95
N ASP A 49 12.20 30.51 27.79
CA ASP A 49 11.81 29.13 27.58
C ASP A 49 10.72 29.00 26.49
N THR A 50 10.44 27.76 26.10
CA THR A 50 9.47 27.42 25.06
C THR A 50 8.20 26.85 25.69
N GLU A 51 7.06 27.45 25.39
CA GLU A 51 5.76 26.96 25.87
C GLU A 51 4.93 26.35 24.75
N ARG A 52 4.31 25.19 25.03
CA ARG A 52 3.42 24.52 24.08
C ARG A 52 2.09 25.26 23.96
N LYS A 53 1.81 25.81 22.78
CA LYS A 53 0.56 26.48 22.45
C LYS A 53 -0.28 25.63 21.49
N SER A 54 -1.59 25.70 21.64
CA SER A 54 -2.52 25.01 20.73
C SER A 54 -2.64 25.76 19.40
N TRP A 55 -2.85 25.01 18.32
CA TRP A 55 -3.14 25.62 17.02
C TRP A 55 -4.54 26.26 17.00
N PRO A 56 -4.71 27.43 16.37
CA PRO A 56 -6.04 27.98 16.13
C PRO A 56 -6.83 27.07 15.18
N VAL A 57 -8.15 27.02 15.38
CA VAL A 57 -9.04 26.07 14.69
C VAL A 57 -8.96 26.17 13.16
N TRP A 58 -8.85 27.37 12.60
CA TRP A 58 -8.77 27.56 11.15
C TRP A 58 -7.52 26.90 10.52
N ALA A 59 -6.40 26.85 11.26
CA ALA A 59 -5.17 26.23 10.80
C ALA A 59 -5.30 24.70 10.80
N VAL A 60 -5.95 24.15 11.83
CA VAL A 60 -6.26 22.71 11.91
C VAL A 60 -7.17 22.29 10.76
N LEU A 61 -8.22 23.07 10.47
CA LEU A 61 -9.12 22.80 9.33
C LEU A 61 -8.38 22.81 8.00
N LEU A 62 -7.47 23.76 7.80
CA LEU A 62 -6.65 23.84 6.59
C LEU A 62 -5.81 22.56 6.41
N VAL A 63 -5.13 22.10 7.46
CA VAL A 63 -4.32 20.87 7.42
C VAL A 63 -5.19 19.65 7.10
N VAL A 64 -6.36 19.53 7.73
CA VAL A 64 -7.29 18.42 7.46
C VAL A 64 -7.73 18.41 6.00
N VAL A 65 -8.07 19.57 5.43
CA VAL A 65 -8.46 19.68 4.02
C VAL A 65 -7.31 19.26 3.09
N LEU A 66 -6.08 19.69 3.37
CA LEU A 66 -4.90 19.30 2.58
C LEU A 66 -4.65 17.78 2.60
N VAL A 67 -4.71 17.17 3.79
CA VAL A 67 -4.52 15.72 3.94
C VAL A 67 -5.65 14.98 3.21
N LEU A 68 -6.91 15.36 3.43
CA LEU A 68 -8.05 14.72 2.77
C LEU A 68 -8.01 14.89 1.25
N ALA A 69 -7.61 16.06 0.74
CA ALA A 69 -7.52 16.28 -0.71
C ALA A 69 -6.54 15.31 -1.40
N SER A 70 -5.46 14.92 -0.72
CA SER A 70 -4.49 13.96 -1.26
C SER A 70 -4.94 12.51 -1.11
N VAL A 71 -5.48 12.14 0.05
CA VAL A 71 -5.80 10.73 0.36
C VAL A 71 -7.15 10.28 -0.22
N LEU A 72 -8.13 11.18 -0.34
CA LEU A 72 -9.50 10.81 -0.76
C LEU A 72 -9.63 10.45 -2.23
N TRP A 73 -8.63 10.72 -3.07
CA TRP A 73 -8.72 10.43 -4.50
C TRP A 73 -8.85 8.92 -4.76
N ILE A 74 -8.07 8.10 -4.04
CA ILE A 74 -8.07 6.64 -4.19
C ILE A 74 -9.44 6.03 -3.82
N PRO A 75 -9.95 6.22 -2.58
CA PRO A 75 -11.26 5.68 -2.21
C PRO A 75 -12.41 6.37 -2.95
N GLY A 76 -12.29 7.67 -3.27
CA GLY A 76 -13.30 8.41 -4.01
C GLY A 76 -13.51 7.84 -5.42
N LEU A 77 -12.43 7.57 -6.15
CA LEU A 77 -12.51 6.89 -7.45
C LEU A 77 -13.06 5.48 -7.32
N ALA A 78 -12.66 4.72 -6.30
CA ALA A 78 -13.18 3.37 -6.07
C ALA A 78 -14.70 3.37 -5.83
N ILE A 79 -15.21 4.30 -5.03
CA ILE A 79 -16.65 4.48 -4.79
C ILE A 79 -17.38 4.89 -6.08
N CYS A 80 -16.80 5.80 -6.88
CA CYS A 80 -17.39 6.18 -8.17
C CYS A 80 -17.49 5.00 -9.13
N ARG A 81 -16.44 4.16 -9.21
CA ARG A 81 -16.48 2.91 -10.00
C ARG A 81 -17.54 1.94 -9.46
N TYR A 82 -17.67 1.81 -8.15
CA TYR A 82 -18.70 0.96 -7.54
C TYR A 82 -20.12 1.37 -7.92
N PHE A 83 -20.38 2.67 -8.09
CA PHE A 83 -21.67 3.19 -8.57
C PHE A 83 -21.80 3.26 -10.10
N GLY A 84 -20.84 2.71 -10.85
CA GLY A 84 -20.89 2.66 -12.32
C GLY A 84 -20.57 4.00 -13.00
N ILE A 85 -19.83 4.89 -12.33
CA ILE A 85 -19.36 6.16 -12.89
C ILE A 85 -17.85 6.01 -13.19
N PRO A 86 -17.46 5.56 -14.40
CA PRO A 86 -16.06 5.47 -14.78
C PRO A 86 -15.50 6.89 -15.03
N ILE A 87 -14.70 7.40 -14.09
CA ILE A 87 -14.01 8.70 -14.23
C ILE A 87 -12.73 8.55 -15.08
N ILE A 88 -12.12 7.36 -15.05
CA ILE A 88 -10.88 7.02 -15.76
C ILE A 88 -11.19 5.76 -16.59
N ASP A 89 -10.82 5.78 -17.87
CA ASP A 89 -10.96 4.63 -18.76
C ASP A 89 -9.99 3.52 -18.33
N ASP A 90 -10.46 2.27 -18.39
CA ASP A 90 -9.61 1.12 -18.08
C ASP A 90 -8.73 0.82 -19.30
N GLU A 91 -7.41 0.94 -19.15
CA GLU A 91 -6.46 0.54 -20.18
C GLU A 91 -6.30 -0.98 -20.16
N GLU A 92 -6.39 -1.61 -21.33
CA GLU A 92 -6.15 -3.05 -21.46
C GLU A 92 -4.70 -3.39 -21.04
N ARG A 93 -4.51 -4.56 -20.44
CA ARG A 93 -3.17 -4.99 -20.02
C ARG A 93 -2.31 -5.20 -21.28
N ALA A 94 -1.21 -4.45 -21.39
CA ALA A 94 -0.28 -4.65 -22.49
C ALA A 94 0.26 -6.10 -22.49
N TRP A 95 0.07 -6.81 -23.61
CA TRP A 95 0.62 -8.15 -23.79
C TRP A 95 2.15 -8.09 -23.76
N PHE A 96 2.77 -8.97 -22.95
CA PHE A 96 4.21 -9.04 -22.79
C PHE A 96 4.70 -10.50 -22.90
N PRO A 97 5.60 -10.84 -23.85
CA PRO A 97 6.09 -12.21 -24.08
C PRO A 97 7.13 -12.62 -23.02
N ALA A 98 6.69 -12.81 -21.79
CA ALA A 98 7.57 -13.09 -20.66
C ALA A 98 8.30 -14.44 -20.79
N ASP A 99 7.62 -15.46 -21.30
CA ASP A 99 8.16 -16.82 -21.37
C ASP A 99 9.16 -16.98 -22.51
N ASP A 100 8.87 -16.43 -23.69
CA ASP A 100 9.82 -16.43 -24.83
C ASP A 100 11.16 -15.77 -24.46
N LEU A 101 11.12 -14.67 -23.70
CA LEU A 101 12.33 -13.98 -23.24
C LEU A 101 13.12 -14.82 -22.23
N ARG A 102 12.44 -15.60 -21.40
CA ARG A 102 13.11 -16.46 -20.42
C ARG A 102 13.80 -17.63 -21.11
N ASP A 103 13.16 -18.20 -22.12
CA ASP A 103 13.74 -19.25 -22.94
C ASP A 103 14.95 -18.74 -23.74
N PHE A 104 14.84 -17.55 -24.35
CA PHE A 104 15.95 -16.91 -25.07
C PHE A 104 17.17 -16.67 -24.17
N HIS A 105 16.94 -16.28 -22.91
CA HIS A 105 18.00 -16.02 -21.94
C HIS A 105 18.41 -17.24 -21.10
N GLY A 106 17.78 -18.40 -21.31
CA GLY A 106 18.05 -19.63 -20.54
C GLY A 106 17.80 -19.47 -19.03
N ILE A 107 16.78 -18.70 -18.64
CA ILE A 107 16.46 -18.42 -17.24
C ILE A 107 15.38 -19.38 -16.74
N GLU A 108 15.81 -20.43 -16.05
CA GLU A 108 14.88 -21.32 -15.34
C GLU A 108 14.35 -20.65 -14.06
N PRO A 109 13.03 -20.67 -13.82
CA PRO A 109 12.46 -20.13 -12.59
C PRO A 109 12.83 -21.02 -11.41
N ARG A 110 13.12 -20.40 -10.27
CA ARG A 110 13.28 -21.12 -9.00
C ARG A 110 11.97 -21.87 -8.67
N PRO A 111 12.02 -23.13 -8.22
CA PRO A 111 10.83 -23.86 -7.79
C PRO A 111 10.23 -23.23 -6.53
N VAL A 112 8.90 -23.32 -6.41
CA VAL A 112 8.15 -22.84 -5.24
C VAL A 112 8.48 -23.72 -4.03
N SER A 113 8.83 -23.11 -2.91
CA SER A 113 9.05 -23.83 -1.67
C SER A 113 7.75 -24.08 -0.92
N ASN A 114 7.66 -25.16 -0.12
CA ASN A 114 6.47 -25.45 0.69
C ASN A 114 6.07 -24.29 1.63
N LEU A 115 7.06 -23.52 2.10
CA LEU A 115 6.82 -22.33 2.91
C LEU A 115 6.14 -21.22 2.11
N GLU A 116 6.47 -21.06 0.83
CA GLU A 116 5.83 -20.05 -0.02
C GLU A 116 4.38 -20.42 -0.32
N THR A 117 4.11 -21.70 -0.59
CA THR A 117 2.74 -22.19 -0.77
C THR A 117 1.90 -21.98 0.49
N LEU A 118 2.47 -22.24 1.68
CA LEU A 118 1.76 -22.07 2.95
C LEU A 118 1.55 -20.59 3.30
N LEU A 119 2.60 -19.77 3.22
CA LEU A 119 2.57 -18.38 3.68
C LEU A 119 1.91 -17.44 2.68
N PHE A 120 2.09 -17.68 1.37
CA PHE A 120 1.67 -16.75 0.33
C PHE A 120 0.54 -17.28 -0.53
N CYS A 121 0.12 -18.54 -0.36
CA CYS A 121 -0.88 -19.23 -1.18
C CYS A 121 -0.46 -19.29 -2.67
N THR A 122 0.84 -19.36 -2.94
CA THR A 122 1.36 -19.49 -4.31
C THR A 122 1.08 -20.87 -4.87
N ARG A 123 0.51 -20.91 -6.08
CA ARG A 123 0.26 -22.15 -6.85
C ARG A 123 1.59 -22.83 -7.21
N PRO A 124 1.59 -24.14 -7.53
CA PRO A 124 2.78 -24.83 -8.02
C PRO A 124 3.34 -24.23 -9.32
N ASP A 125 2.48 -23.65 -10.15
CA ASP A 125 2.86 -22.90 -11.36
C ASP A 125 3.56 -21.56 -11.02
N GLY A 126 3.52 -21.17 -9.74
CA GLY A 126 4.10 -19.98 -9.14
C GLY A 126 3.43 -18.67 -9.48
N THR A 127 2.18 -18.74 -9.91
CA THR A 127 1.21 -17.64 -9.82
C THR A 127 0.78 -17.47 -8.36
N GLU A 128 0.54 -16.23 -7.94
CA GLU A 128 0.03 -15.94 -6.60
C GLU A 128 -1.46 -16.30 -6.56
N GLY A 129 -1.87 -17.18 -5.65
CA GLY A 129 -3.28 -17.44 -5.37
C GLY A 129 -3.81 -16.50 -4.29
N CYS A 130 -5.13 -16.27 -4.27
CA CYS A 130 -5.74 -15.61 -3.12
C CYS A 130 -5.83 -16.56 -1.93
N CYS A 131 -5.40 -16.08 -0.76
CA CYS A 131 -5.56 -16.80 0.50
C CYS A 131 -7.01 -16.75 1.03
N TRP A 132 -7.89 -15.96 0.40
CA TRP A 132 -9.31 -15.86 0.77
C TRP A 132 -10.18 -16.59 -0.26
N PRO A 133 -11.07 -17.51 0.15
CA PRO A 133 -12.04 -18.12 -0.75
C PRO A 133 -13.01 -17.07 -1.29
N GLY A 134 -12.97 -16.80 -2.61
CA GLY A 134 -13.94 -15.94 -3.32
C GLY A 134 -13.36 -14.77 -4.12
N CYS A 135 -12.05 -14.50 -4.08
CA CYS A 135 -11.47 -13.33 -4.75
C CYS A 135 -10.83 -13.61 -6.13
N CYS A 136 -10.97 -14.82 -6.68
CA CYS A 136 -10.24 -15.28 -7.88
C CYS A 136 -11.11 -15.71 -9.06
N GLU A 137 -12.42 -15.49 -9.05
CA GLU A 137 -13.26 -15.95 -10.18
C GLU A 137 -13.30 -14.99 -11.38
N THR A 138 -12.62 -13.83 -11.34
CA THR A 138 -12.80 -12.80 -12.38
C THR A 138 -11.69 -12.68 -13.42
N ASP A 139 -10.55 -13.37 -13.30
CA ASP A 139 -9.36 -12.99 -14.09
C ASP A 139 -8.79 -14.09 -15.00
N ASP A 140 -9.41 -15.29 -15.06
CA ASP A 140 -8.94 -16.40 -15.91
C ASP A 140 -9.86 -16.69 -17.13
N GLU A 141 -10.96 -15.94 -17.34
CA GLU A 141 -11.90 -16.13 -18.47
C GLU A 141 -12.29 -14.80 -19.16
N GLU A 142 -11.35 -14.16 -19.86
CA GLU A 142 -11.56 -13.48 -21.18
C GLU A 142 -10.22 -12.97 -21.76
#